data_AF-A0A913YWP0-F1
#
_entry.id   AF-A0A913YWP0-F1
#
_cell.length_a   1.000
_cell.length_b   1.000
_cell.length_c   1.000
_cell.angle_alpha   90.00
_cell.angle_beta   90.00
_cell.angle_gamma   90.00
#
_symmetry.space_group_name_H-M   'P 1'
#
loop_
_entity.id
_entity.type
_entity.pdbx_description
1 polymer ?
#
loop_
_entity_poly.entity_id
_entity_poly.type
_entity_poly.pdbx_seq_one_letter_code
_entity_poly.pdbx_strand_id
1 'polypeptide(L)'
;MYGKTTGSLEVKLRYNGKHLSKFYKHGDKGNFWHTAAVTFNYPLAGYQVEIIATVGQSGFSDIAIDDVYLDSGKCSCQDQYVKCVKWARKGECQKNKKWMSDHCQRSCKICNDQTSVTTPNKKCIDTNKVQCPLWAKNGECSKNKAWMLKNCSKSCKICQGAPCTDKNTSCKAWAKLGECKKNPAYMKLKCKKSCGLCQ
;
A
#
# COMPACT_ATOMS: atom_id res chain seq x y z
N MET A 1 -19.67 17.66 -15.58
CA MET A 1 -19.30 18.39 -16.81
C MET A 1 -20.54 18.37 -17.70
N TYR A 2 -21.38 19.40 -17.60
CA TYR A 2 -22.68 19.43 -18.26
C TYR A 2 -22.93 20.76 -18.95
N GLY A 3 -23.43 20.70 -20.20
CA GLY A 3 -23.74 21.87 -21.02
C GLY A 3 -22.96 21.91 -22.34
N LYS A 4 -23.61 22.43 -23.39
CA LYS A 4 -23.10 22.43 -24.78
C LYS A 4 -21.74 23.11 -24.95
N THR A 5 -21.45 24.10 -24.11
CA THR A 5 -20.23 24.90 -24.16
C THR A 5 -19.23 24.52 -23.07
N THR A 6 -19.42 23.37 -22.40
CA THR A 6 -18.51 22.90 -21.36
C THR A 6 -17.08 22.84 -21.91
N GLY A 7 -16.15 23.46 -21.19
CA GLY A 7 -14.73 23.44 -21.55
C GLY A 7 -14.06 22.10 -21.23
N SER A 8 -12.89 22.15 -20.58
CA SER A 8 -12.11 20.95 -20.29
C SER A 8 -11.73 20.84 -18.82
N LEU A 9 -11.51 19.61 -18.39
CA LEU A 9 -10.97 19.25 -17.09
C LEU A 9 -9.71 18.42 -17.31
N GLU A 10 -8.59 18.89 -16.79
CA GLU A 10 -7.30 18.22 -16.86
C GLU A 10 -6.74 18.02 -15.45
N VAL A 11 -6.13 16.86 -15.19
CA VAL A 11 -5.36 16.61 -13.96
C VAL A 11 -3.90 16.40 -14.35
N LYS A 12 -3.02 17.22 -13.77
CA LYS A 12 -1.56 17.16 -13.96
C LYS A 12 -0.85 16.82 -12.67
N LEU A 13 0.30 16.16 -12.81
CA LEU A 13 1.27 15.99 -11.75
C LEU A 13 2.44 16.95 -12.00
N ARG A 14 2.70 17.86 -11.07
CA ARG A 14 3.85 18.77 -11.10
C ARG A 14 4.96 18.26 -10.18
N TYR A 15 6.16 18.07 -10.72
CA TYR A 15 7.35 17.68 -9.96
C TYR A 15 8.63 18.16 -10.67
N ASN A 16 9.62 18.66 -9.94
CA ASN A 16 10.89 19.16 -10.49
C ASN A 16 10.70 20.11 -11.70
N GLY A 17 9.71 21.00 -11.64
CA GLY A 17 9.37 21.92 -12.75
C GLY A 17 8.71 21.26 -13.98
N LYS A 18 8.54 19.94 -13.99
CA LYS A 18 7.82 19.21 -15.05
C LYS A 18 6.34 19.12 -14.70
N HIS A 19 5.49 19.22 -15.72
CA HIS A 19 4.05 18.99 -15.64
C HIS A 19 3.70 17.77 -16.49
N LEU A 20 3.10 16.76 -15.87
CA LEU A 20 2.73 15.52 -16.54
C LEU A 20 1.21 15.35 -16.52
N SER A 21 0.58 15.41 -17.69
CA SER A 21 -0.86 15.16 -17.82
C SER A 21 -1.21 13.71 -17.47
N LYS A 22 -2.27 13.53 -16.69
CA LYS A 22 -2.72 12.24 -16.15
C LYS A 22 -4.17 11.94 -16.51
N PHE A 23 -4.99 12.98 -16.53
CA PHE A 23 -6.39 12.87 -16.90
C PHE A 23 -6.74 14.04 -17.80
N TYR A 24 -7.57 13.78 -18.81
CA TYR A 24 -8.15 14.83 -19.63
C TYR A 24 -9.57 14.45 -20.06
N LYS A 25 -10.50 15.38 -19.89
CA LYS A 25 -11.85 15.31 -20.46
C LYS A 25 -12.23 16.68 -20.99
N HIS A 26 -12.99 16.68 -22.08
CA HIS A 26 -13.48 17.89 -22.74
C HIS A 26 -14.95 17.73 -23.08
N GLY A 27 -15.71 18.83 -23.03
CA GLY A 27 -17.08 18.90 -23.49
C GLY A 27 -18.08 18.25 -22.55
N ASP A 28 -19.34 18.23 -22.97
CA ASP A 28 -20.45 17.65 -22.22
C ASP A 28 -20.22 16.15 -21.95
N LYS A 29 -20.54 15.71 -20.73
CA LYS A 29 -20.51 14.30 -20.30
C LYS A 29 -21.90 13.80 -19.89
N GLY A 30 -22.91 14.65 -19.94
CA GLY A 30 -24.26 14.38 -19.49
C GLY A 30 -24.50 14.88 -18.07
N ASN A 31 -25.78 14.90 -17.68
CA ASN A 31 -26.23 15.39 -16.38
C ASN A 31 -26.18 14.31 -15.30
N PHE A 32 -25.03 13.67 -15.14
CA PHE A 32 -24.78 12.65 -14.13
C PHE A 32 -23.40 12.83 -13.50
N TRP A 33 -23.24 12.37 -12.27
CA TRP A 33 -21.92 12.25 -11.65
C TRP A 33 -21.13 11.12 -12.30
N HIS A 34 -19.87 11.41 -12.64
CA HIS A 34 -18.95 10.42 -13.20
C HIS A 34 -17.76 10.25 -12.28
N THR A 35 -17.41 9.00 -11.99
CA THR A 35 -16.19 8.67 -11.26
C THR A 35 -15.01 8.59 -12.21
N ALA A 36 -13.86 9.11 -11.78
CA ALA A 36 -12.59 8.99 -12.48
C ALA A 36 -11.49 8.65 -11.47
N ALA A 37 -10.58 7.77 -11.90
CA ALA A 37 -9.42 7.38 -11.10
C ALA A 37 -8.21 7.29 -12.01
N VAL A 38 -7.09 7.89 -11.59
CA VAL A 38 -5.86 7.85 -12.37
C VAL A 38 -4.69 7.44 -11.50
N THR A 39 -4.01 6.38 -11.93
CA THR A 39 -2.75 5.93 -11.32
C THR A 39 -1.60 6.74 -11.88
N PHE A 40 -0.74 7.23 -10.99
CA PHE A 40 0.50 7.88 -11.40
C PHE A 40 1.69 7.37 -10.57
N ASN A 41 2.81 7.13 -11.26
CA ASN A 41 4.09 6.93 -10.60
C ASN A 41 4.64 8.30 -10.20
N TYR A 42 4.99 8.48 -8.93
CA TYR A 42 5.47 9.74 -8.40
C TYR A 42 6.92 9.64 -7.90
N PRO A 43 7.72 10.71 -8.06
CA PRO A 43 9.07 10.75 -7.49
C PRO A 43 9.02 11.00 -5.97
N LEU A 44 10.03 10.49 -5.26
CA LEU A 44 10.17 10.65 -3.80
C LEU A 44 10.42 12.10 -3.36
N ALA A 45 10.78 12.99 -4.29
CA ALA A 45 11.15 14.38 -4.03
C ALA A 45 9.95 15.31 -3.76
N GLY A 46 8.73 14.78 -3.71
CA GLY A 46 7.50 15.55 -3.57
C GLY A 46 6.88 15.93 -4.91
N TYR A 47 5.57 16.17 -4.89
CA TYR A 47 4.77 16.50 -6.07
C TYR A 47 3.56 17.36 -5.69
N GLN A 48 3.01 18.06 -6.67
CA GLN A 48 1.72 18.73 -6.58
C GLN A 48 0.75 18.12 -7.59
N VAL A 49 -0.51 17.94 -7.19
CA VAL A 49 -1.59 17.55 -8.09
C VAL A 49 -2.32 18.83 -8.49
N GLU A 50 -2.37 19.10 -9.78
CA GLU A 50 -3.01 20.29 -10.35
C GLU A 50 -4.30 19.83 -11.04
N ILE A 51 -5.44 20.33 -10.57
CA ILE A 51 -6.75 20.13 -11.20
C ILE A 51 -7.08 21.42 -11.93
N ILE A 52 -7.12 21.36 -13.26
CA ILE A 52 -7.22 22.53 -14.13
C ILE A 52 -8.53 22.43 -14.90
N ALA A 53 -9.45 23.35 -14.61
CA ALA A 53 -10.65 23.55 -15.40
C ALA A 53 -10.41 24.69 -16.39
N THR A 54 -10.60 24.42 -17.69
CA THR A 54 -10.54 25.44 -18.74
C THR A 54 -11.96 25.84 -19.09
N VAL A 55 -12.25 27.14 -19.07
CA VAL A 55 -13.56 27.69 -19.47
C VAL A 55 -13.76 27.45 -20.97
N GLY A 56 -14.95 26.99 -21.36
CA GLY A 56 -15.30 26.80 -22.75
C GLY A 56 -15.84 28.06 -23.42
N GLN A 57 -16.63 27.90 -24.48
CA GLN A 57 -17.26 29.03 -25.18
C GLN A 57 -18.39 29.67 -24.35
N SER A 58 -18.86 30.84 -24.77
CA SER A 58 -19.98 31.55 -24.12
C SER A 58 -21.26 30.70 -24.13
N GLY A 59 -21.79 30.38 -22.95
CA GLY A 59 -23.02 29.60 -22.77
C GLY A 59 -23.16 29.08 -21.33
N PHE A 60 -24.32 28.53 -20.98
CA PHE A 60 -24.56 27.90 -19.68
C PHE A 60 -23.93 26.50 -19.66
N SER A 61 -22.86 26.32 -18.89
CA SER A 61 -22.22 25.03 -18.65
C SER A 61 -21.37 25.05 -17.40
N ASP A 62 -21.30 23.92 -16.68
CA ASP A 62 -20.55 23.82 -15.43
C ASP A 62 -19.65 22.57 -15.35
N ILE A 63 -18.56 22.73 -14.61
CA ILE A 63 -17.67 21.64 -14.17
C ILE A 63 -17.72 21.60 -12.65
N ALA A 64 -18.39 20.59 -12.10
CA ALA A 64 -18.39 20.28 -10.68
C ALA A 64 -17.51 19.06 -10.39
N ILE A 65 -16.81 19.09 -9.25
CA ILE A 65 -15.95 18.03 -8.75
C ILE A 65 -16.23 17.90 -7.25
N ASP A 66 -16.31 16.67 -6.76
CA ASP A 66 -16.46 16.37 -5.34
C ASP A 66 -15.72 15.06 -5.01
N ASP A 67 -15.56 14.76 -3.72
CA ASP A 67 -14.96 13.52 -3.20
C ASP A 67 -13.55 13.23 -3.75
N VAL A 68 -12.70 14.27 -3.84
CA VAL A 68 -11.30 14.12 -4.25
C VAL A 68 -10.48 13.54 -3.10
N TYR A 69 -9.86 12.39 -3.34
CA TYR A 69 -8.91 11.79 -2.41
C TYR A 69 -7.69 11.24 -3.15
N LEU A 70 -6.60 11.15 -2.41
CA LEU A 70 -5.35 10.54 -2.85
C LEU A 70 -5.15 9.26 -2.07
N ASP A 71 -4.91 8.17 -2.79
CA ASP A 71 -4.68 6.88 -2.18
C ASP A 71 -3.46 6.17 -2.79
N SER A 72 -2.79 5.39 -1.95
CA SER A 72 -1.40 4.98 -2.11
C SER A 72 -1.22 3.72 -2.97
N GLY A 73 -1.75 3.59 -4.17
CA GLY A 73 -1.60 2.33 -4.93
C GLY A 73 -2.10 2.44 -6.35
N LYS A 74 -2.34 1.29 -6.99
CA LYS A 74 -2.96 1.29 -8.32
C LYS A 74 -4.48 1.49 -8.18
N CYS A 75 -5.06 2.32 -9.04
CA CYS A 75 -6.51 2.54 -9.10
C CYS A 75 -7.29 1.28 -9.47
N SER A 76 -6.62 0.28 -10.06
CA SER A 76 -7.22 -1.05 -10.30
C SER A 76 -7.61 -1.77 -9.00
N CYS A 77 -7.13 -1.31 -7.85
CA CYS A 77 -7.60 -1.77 -6.56
C CYS A 77 -7.55 -0.65 -5.52
N GLN A 78 -8.71 -0.02 -5.31
CA GLN A 78 -8.87 1.12 -4.41
C GLN A 78 -10.19 1.00 -3.64
N ASP A 79 -10.31 1.79 -2.59
CA ASP A 79 -11.58 1.96 -1.92
C ASP A 79 -12.49 2.87 -2.75
N GLN A 80 -13.75 2.48 -2.94
CA GLN A 80 -14.73 3.30 -3.63
C GLN A 80 -15.21 4.48 -2.78
N TYR A 81 -15.11 4.37 -1.46
CA TYR A 81 -15.58 5.38 -0.52
C TYR A 81 -14.49 5.78 0.45
N VAL A 82 -14.35 7.09 0.70
CA VAL A 82 -13.41 7.65 1.70
C VAL A 82 -13.63 7.03 3.10
N LYS A 83 -14.87 6.61 3.41
CA LYS A 83 -15.25 5.99 4.69
C LYS A 83 -14.75 4.55 4.86
N CYS A 84 -14.27 3.89 3.80
CA CYS A 84 -13.80 2.51 3.84
C CYS A 84 -12.74 2.27 4.93
N VAL A 85 -11.83 3.22 5.16
CA VAL A 85 -10.81 3.13 6.23
C VAL A 85 -11.45 3.04 7.61
N LYS A 86 -12.47 3.86 7.86
CA LYS A 86 -13.20 3.89 9.14
C LYS A 86 -14.02 2.61 9.33
N TRP A 87 -14.69 2.15 8.28
CA TRP A 87 -15.47 0.90 8.30
C TRP A 87 -14.56 -0.31 8.54
N ALA A 88 -13.43 -0.41 7.85
CA ALA A 88 -12.47 -1.49 8.08
C ALA A 88 -11.93 -1.52 9.51
N ARG A 89 -11.61 -0.37 10.10
CA ARG A 89 -11.19 -0.26 11.51
C ARG A 89 -12.28 -0.71 12.51
N LYS A 90 -13.56 -0.55 12.14
CA LYS A 90 -14.71 -1.03 12.92
C LYS A 90 -15.00 -2.53 12.73
N GLY A 91 -14.19 -3.22 11.93
CA GLY A 91 -14.32 -4.66 11.68
C GLY A 91 -15.30 -5.02 10.55
N GLU A 92 -15.74 -4.05 9.75
CA GLU A 92 -16.71 -4.28 8.68
C GLU A 92 -16.19 -5.26 7.62
N CYS A 93 -14.87 -5.35 7.40
CA CYS A 93 -14.29 -6.33 6.48
C CYS A 93 -14.58 -7.79 6.86
N GLN A 94 -14.88 -8.05 8.13
CA GLN A 94 -15.26 -9.39 8.61
C GLN A 94 -16.78 -9.54 8.67
N LYS A 95 -17.48 -8.50 9.18
CA LYS A 95 -18.94 -8.52 9.34
C LYS A 95 -19.68 -8.47 8.00
N ASN A 96 -19.24 -7.60 7.11
CA ASN A 96 -19.84 -7.31 5.82
C ASN A 96 -18.87 -7.68 4.69
N LYS A 97 -18.30 -8.89 4.77
CA LYS A 97 -17.19 -9.35 3.94
C LYS A 97 -17.38 -9.12 2.45
N LYS A 98 -18.53 -9.50 1.88
CA LYS A 98 -18.81 -9.37 0.43
C LYS A 98 -18.90 -7.91 0.00
N TRP A 99 -19.71 -7.12 0.70
CA TRP A 99 -19.87 -5.71 0.34
C TRP A 99 -18.55 -4.95 0.48
N MET A 100 -17.85 -5.17 1.60
CA MET A 100 -16.55 -4.56 1.83
C MET A 100 -15.48 -5.07 0.87
N SER A 101 -15.57 -6.32 0.38
CA SER A 101 -14.66 -6.81 -0.66
C SER A 101 -14.90 -6.16 -2.01
N ASP A 102 -16.14 -5.85 -2.33
CA ASP A 102 -16.48 -5.30 -3.64
C ASP A 102 -16.21 -3.79 -3.70
N HIS A 103 -16.39 -3.09 -2.57
CA HIS A 103 -16.32 -1.62 -2.51
C HIS A 103 -15.16 -1.04 -1.69
N CYS A 104 -14.55 -1.82 -0.80
CA CYS A 104 -13.49 -1.37 0.12
C CYS A 104 -12.28 -2.30 0.06
N GLN A 105 -11.92 -2.69 -1.16
CA GLN A 105 -10.91 -3.70 -1.49
C GLN A 105 -9.58 -3.40 -0.79
N ARG A 106 -9.19 -2.12 -0.72
CA ARG A 106 -7.92 -1.73 -0.15
C ARG A 106 -7.93 -1.68 1.36
N SER A 107 -8.93 -1.02 1.94
CA SER A 107 -9.10 -0.95 3.39
C SER A 107 -9.23 -2.35 4.01
N CYS A 108 -9.79 -3.30 3.26
CA CYS A 108 -9.87 -4.70 3.65
C CYS A 108 -8.67 -5.56 3.27
N LYS A 109 -7.62 -4.96 2.69
CA LYS A 109 -6.37 -5.64 2.29
C LYS A 109 -6.60 -6.78 1.31
N ILE A 110 -7.60 -6.63 0.44
CA ILE A 110 -7.99 -7.57 -0.61
C ILE A 110 -7.27 -7.25 -1.91
N CYS A 111 -6.79 -6.02 -2.06
CA CYS A 111 -5.87 -5.69 -3.13
C CYS A 111 -4.72 -6.69 -3.11
N ASN A 112 -4.76 -7.58 -4.11
CA ASN A 112 -3.63 -8.40 -4.52
C ASN A 112 -2.64 -7.43 -5.10
N ASP A 113 -1.99 -6.73 -4.20
CA ASP A 113 -0.78 -6.08 -4.50
C ASP A 113 0.15 -7.23 -4.87
N GLN A 114 0.44 -7.39 -6.15
CA GLN A 114 1.70 -8.03 -6.53
C GLN A 114 2.88 -7.12 -6.18
N THR A 115 2.64 -5.90 -5.66
CA THR A 115 3.48 -5.37 -4.58
C THR A 115 2.90 -5.73 -3.23
N SER A 116 2.85 -7.03 -2.97
CA SER A 116 2.83 -7.51 -1.62
C SER A 116 4.13 -6.96 -1.02
N VAL A 117 4.02 -5.80 -0.37
CA VAL A 117 4.48 -5.64 0.99
C VAL A 117 3.58 -6.56 1.85
N THR A 118 3.43 -7.85 1.55
CA THR A 118 4.46 -8.76 2.07
C THR A 118 5.77 -8.00 2.11
N THR A 119 6.14 -7.46 3.27
CA THR A 119 7.43 -7.92 3.79
C THR A 119 7.46 -9.33 3.28
N PRO A 120 8.32 -9.64 2.28
CA PRO A 120 8.47 -11.03 2.00
C PRO A 120 8.75 -11.57 3.40
N ASN A 121 8.51 -12.83 3.59
CA ASN A 121 9.57 -13.49 4.29
C ASN A 121 10.83 -13.09 3.49
N LYS A 122 11.47 -11.94 3.82
CA LYS A 122 12.62 -11.35 3.13
C LYS A 122 13.56 -12.41 3.51
N LYS A 123 13.63 -13.41 2.63
CA LYS A 123 14.35 -14.63 2.89
C LYS A 123 15.66 -14.06 3.33
N CYS A 124 15.93 -14.24 4.61
CA CYS A 124 17.06 -13.62 5.23
C CYS A 124 18.20 -14.46 4.66
N ILE A 125 18.65 -14.07 3.48
CA ILE A 125 19.54 -14.83 2.65
C ILE A 125 20.55 -13.86 2.08
N ASP A 126 21.71 -14.43 1.89
CA ASP A 126 22.68 -13.91 0.98
C ASP A 126 22.43 -14.61 -0.35
N THR A 127 22.12 -13.82 -1.39
CA THR A 127 21.91 -14.34 -2.74
C THR A 127 23.18 -15.00 -3.27
N ASN A 128 24.35 -14.50 -2.83
CA ASN A 128 25.63 -15.15 -3.02
C ASN A 128 26.24 -15.55 -1.65
N LYS A 129 26.24 -16.85 -1.36
CA LYS A 129 26.73 -17.41 -0.09
C LYS A 129 28.22 -17.17 0.17
N VAL A 130 29.02 -16.93 -0.88
CA VAL A 130 30.47 -16.75 -0.80
C VAL A 130 30.84 -15.26 -0.79
N GLN A 131 30.25 -14.48 -1.71
CA GLN A 131 30.64 -13.09 -1.89
C GLN A 131 29.99 -12.14 -0.87
N CYS A 132 28.77 -12.40 -0.42
CA CYS A 132 28.09 -11.51 0.53
C CYS A 132 28.85 -11.37 1.87
N PRO A 133 29.40 -12.43 2.49
CA PRO A 133 30.24 -12.29 3.68
C PRO A 133 31.51 -11.46 3.44
N LEU A 134 32.15 -11.64 2.28
CA LEU A 134 33.37 -10.91 1.90
C LEU A 134 33.08 -9.43 1.69
N TRP A 135 32.03 -9.10 0.95
CA TRP A 135 31.59 -7.72 0.72
C TRP A 135 31.16 -7.03 2.02
N ALA A 136 30.44 -7.74 2.89
CA ALA A 136 30.07 -7.20 4.19
C ALA A 136 31.30 -6.92 5.06
N LYS A 137 32.30 -7.82 5.06
CA LYS A 137 33.59 -7.60 5.75
C LYS A 137 34.35 -6.39 5.18
N ASN A 138 34.24 -6.16 3.87
CA ASN A 138 34.86 -5.02 3.18
C ASN A 138 34.05 -3.70 3.28
N GLY A 139 32.97 -3.69 4.07
CA GLY A 139 32.19 -2.48 4.36
C GLY A 139 31.13 -2.12 3.32
N GLU A 140 30.81 -3.02 2.39
CA GLU A 140 29.81 -2.76 1.34
C GLU A 140 28.41 -2.52 1.91
N CYS A 141 28.10 -3.01 3.10
CA CYS A 141 26.81 -2.76 3.76
C CYS A 141 26.56 -1.26 4.02
N SER A 142 27.63 -0.45 4.12
CA SER A 142 27.55 1.00 4.24
C SER A 142 27.72 1.70 2.89
N LYS A 143 28.67 1.25 2.07
CA LYS A 143 29.00 1.87 0.77
C LYS A 143 27.93 1.61 -0.30
N ASN A 144 27.42 0.38 -0.37
CA ASN A 144 26.40 -0.08 -1.32
C ASN A 144 25.12 -0.53 -0.61
N LYS A 145 24.69 0.27 0.37
CA LYS A 145 23.57 -0.03 1.27
C LYS A 145 22.33 -0.53 0.54
N ALA A 146 21.84 0.15 -0.50
CA ALA A 146 20.62 -0.27 -1.19
C ALA A 146 20.72 -1.67 -1.81
N TRP A 147 21.84 -1.98 -2.46
CA TRP A 147 22.06 -3.27 -3.11
C TRP A 147 22.33 -4.38 -2.09
N MET A 148 23.21 -4.11 -1.13
CA MET A 148 23.61 -5.05 -0.09
C MET A 148 22.45 -5.39 0.85
N LEU A 149 21.61 -4.42 1.21
CA LEU A 149 20.42 -4.68 2.00
C LEU A 149 19.38 -5.50 1.22
N LYS A 150 19.36 -5.46 -0.10
CA LYS A 150 18.44 -6.27 -0.93
C LYS A 150 18.94 -7.70 -1.11
N ASN A 151 20.25 -7.88 -1.34
CA ASN A 151 20.84 -9.13 -1.80
C ASN A 151 21.66 -9.88 -0.74
N CYS A 152 22.23 -9.17 0.23
CA CYS A 152 23.13 -9.72 1.25
C CYS A 152 22.60 -9.43 2.67
N SER A 153 21.31 -9.71 2.87
CA SER A 153 20.59 -9.31 4.09
C SER A 153 21.15 -9.97 5.36
N LYS A 154 21.68 -11.20 5.24
CA LYS A 154 22.31 -11.92 6.36
C LYS A 154 23.65 -11.29 6.69
N SER A 155 24.51 -11.18 5.70
CA SER A 155 25.86 -10.65 5.89
C SER A 155 25.85 -9.20 6.39
N CYS A 156 24.85 -8.39 6.00
CA CYS A 156 24.66 -7.03 6.53
C CYS A 156 23.91 -6.93 7.86
N LYS A 157 23.63 -8.06 8.53
CA LYS A 157 23.04 -8.11 9.88
C LYS A 157 21.71 -7.35 10.04
N ILE A 158 20.99 -7.14 8.95
CA ILE A 158 19.70 -6.45 8.95
C ILE A 158 18.52 -7.40 9.12
N CYS A 159 18.79 -8.69 9.17
CA CYS A 159 17.82 -9.71 9.52
C CYS A 159 17.54 -9.70 11.02
N GLN A 160 16.86 -8.66 11.48
CA GLN A 160 16.16 -8.73 12.74
C GLN A 160 14.70 -8.96 12.38
N GLY A 161 14.28 -10.23 12.40
CA GLY A 161 12.86 -10.52 12.54
C GLY A 161 12.32 -9.78 13.76
N ALA A 162 11.00 -9.52 13.80
CA ALA A 162 10.37 -8.99 15.00
C ALA A 162 10.88 -9.74 16.25
N PRO A 163 11.16 -9.05 17.38
CA PRO A 163 11.70 -9.68 18.59
C PRO A 163 10.96 -10.99 18.86
N CYS A 164 11.69 -12.10 18.91
CA CYS A 164 11.07 -13.41 19.10
C CYS A 164 10.77 -13.61 20.59
N THR A 165 9.74 -12.89 21.02
CA THR A 165 9.25 -12.90 22.39
C THR A 165 7.82 -13.37 22.41
N ASP A 166 7.40 -13.87 23.56
CA ASP A 166 5.99 -14.08 23.83
C ASP A 166 5.34 -12.72 24.05
N LYS A 167 4.16 -12.52 23.46
CA LYS A 167 3.35 -11.31 23.57
C LYS A 167 2.31 -11.40 24.68
N ASN A 168 2.26 -12.52 25.38
CA ASN A 168 1.36 -12.75 26.50
C ASN A 168 2.14 -13.45 27.63
N THR A 169 1.94 -13.00 28.85
CA THR A 169 2.57 -13.55 30.06
C THR A 169 2.18 -15.01 30.29
N SER A 170 1.00 -15.44 29.85
CA SER A 170 0.48 -16.80 29.98
C SER A 170 1.02 -17.78 28.94
N CYS A 171 1.80 -17.34 27.96
CA CYS A 171 2.29 -18.21 26.87
C CYS A 171 3.05 -19.44 27.38
N LYS A 172 3.83 -19.31 28.47
CA LYS A 172 4.54 -20.45 29.08
C LYS A 172 3.58 -21.50 29.63
N ALA A 173 2.52 -21.05 30.31
CA ALA A 173 1.51 -21.93 30.89
C ALA A 173 0.72 -22.64 29.79
N TRP A 174 0.29 -21.90 28.76
CA TRP A 174 -0.43 -22.46 27.62
C TRP A 174 0.41 -23.43 26.81
N ALA A 175 1.70 -23.17 26.62
CA ALA A 175 2.60 -24.12 25.98
C ALA A 175 2.67 -25.44 26.78
N LYS A 176 2.76 -25.38 28.11
CA LYS A 176 2.71 -26.57 28.99
C LYS A 176 1.38 -27.32 28.89
N LEU A 177 0.26 -26.62 28.69
CA LEU A 177 -1.08 -27.23 28.50
C LEU A 177 -1.30 -27.80 27.08
N GLY A 178 -0.29 -27.71 26.20
CA GLY A 178 -0.35 -28.26 24.85
C GLY A 178 -1.02 -27.35 23.83
N GLU A 179 -1.24 -26.06 24.15
CA GLU A 179 -1.90 -25.11 23.26
C GLU A 179 -1.15 -24.89 21.95
N CYS A 180 0.17 -25.12 21.91
CA CYS A 180 0.94 -25.05 20.67
C CYS A 180 0.43 -26.04 19.59
N LYS A 181 -0.20 -27.15 20.02
CA LYS A 181 -0.83 -28.15 19.14
C LYS A 181 -2.34 -27.94 19.03
N LYS A 182 -3.02 -27.62 20.14
CA LYS A 182 -4.48 -27.43 20.19
C LYS A 182 -4.95 -26.13 19.54
N ASN A 183 -4.20 -25.04 19.73
CA ASN A 183 -4.50 -23.71 19.18
C ASN A 183 -3.29 -23.12 18.43
N PRO A 184 -2.85 -23.76 17.34
CA PRO A 184 -1.61 -23.41 16.65
C PRO A 184 -1.66 -22.01 16.02
N ALA A 185 -2.84 -21.54 15.57
CA ALA A 185 -2.97 -20.24 14.95
C ALA A 185 -2.69 -19.09 15.94
N TYR A 186 -3.30 -19.13 17.13
CA TYR A 186 -3.08 -18.13 18.16
C TYR A 186 -1.64 -18.20 18.70
N MET A 187 -1.19 -19.42 19.01
CA MET A 187 0.12 -19.64 19.62
C MET A 187 1.27 -19.25 18.68
N LYS A 188 1.17 -19.53 17.37
CA LYS A 188 2.14 -19.06 16.36
C LYS A 188 2.20 -17.53 16.24
N LEU A 189 1.11 -16.83 16.56
CA LEU A 189 1.05 -15.38 16.45
C LEU A 189 1.52 -14.67 17.72
N LYS A 190 1.17 -15.22 18.89
CA LYS A 190 1.33 -14.57 20.20
C LYS A 190 2.36 -15.21 21.11
N CYS A 191 2.67 -16.49 20.93
CA CYS A 191 3.48 -17.30 21.84
C CYS A 191 4.63 -18.03 21.12
N LYS A 192 5.28 -17.32 20.18
CA LYS A 192 6.32 -17.88 19.31
C LYS A 192 7.48 -18.49 20.09
N LYS A 193 7.91 -17.84 21.17
CA LYS A 193 9.03 -18.30 21.99
C LYS A 193 8.63 -19.53 22.79
N SER A 194 7.50 -19.48 23.49
CA SER A 194 7.00 -20.60 24.29
C SER A 194 6.67 -21.85 23.44
N CYS A 195 6.35 -21.70 22.16
CA CYS A 195 6.12 -22.82 21.24
C CYS A 195 7.36 -23.26 20.43
N GLY A 196 8.56 -22.74 20.73
CA GLY A 196 9.79 -23.15 20.05
C GLY A 196 9.87 -22.72 18.58
N LEU A 197 9.17 -21.65 18.20
CA LEU A 197 9.08 -21.16 16.82
C LEU A 197 10.11 -20.04 16.52
N CYS A 198 11.06 -19.82 17.43
CA CYS A 198 12.17 -18.89 17.25
C CYS A 198 13.38 -19.62 16.68
N GLN A 199 13.94 -19.14 15.57
CA GLN A 199 15.22 -19.55 14.99
C GLN A 199 16.10 -18.32 14.77
#